data_AF-A0A3M1Y7A7-F1
#
_entry.id   AF-A0A3M1Y7A7-F1
#
_cell.length_a   1.000
_cell.length_b   1.000
_cell.length_c   1.000
_cell.angle_alpha   90.00
_cell.angle_beta   90.00
_cell.angle_gamma   90.00
#
_symmetry.space_group_name_H-M   'P 1'
#
loop_
_entity.id
_entity.type
_entity.pdbx_description
1 polymer ?
#
loop_
_entity_poly.entity_id
_entity_poly.type
_entity_poly.pdbx_seq_one_letter_code
_entity_poly.pdbx_strand_id
1 'polypeptide(L)'
;MAKKVIISAVVIASIVTMLYSSIKTLENERKEFKVVYQDRAEPEKILSEGFDCNRIQPVTYRHVEPLTELEGTARKEAFIRMVLPSILIAQEEVIQARKRAEAIFNKIDRGLTPDPAEFNFLSELFRKYRTESRSELMSRLNTAPPSIVLAQAAIETGWGSSRFFSEANNVFGIWTFKK
;
A
#
# COMPACT_ATOMS: atom_id res chain seq x y z
N MET A 1 -6.62 32.38 -43.85
CA MET A 1 -7.47 32.38 -42.64
C MET A 1 -7.70 30.96 -42.09
N ALA A 2 -8.06 29.96 -42.91
CA ALA A 2 -8.37 28.58 -42.49
C ALA A 2 -7.26 27.83 -41.70
N LYS A 3 -5.98 27.94 -42.07
CA LYS A 3 -4.88 27.23 -41.38
C LYS A 3 -4.71 27.62 -39.91
N LYS A 4 -4.93 28.89 -39.54
CA LYS A 4 -4.83 29.36 -38.13
C LYS A 4 -5.97 28.82 -37.27
N VAL A 5 -7.16 28.68 -37.84
CA VAL A 5 -8.34 28.10 -37.16
C VAL A 5 -8.14 26.62 -36.87
N ILE A 6 -7.59 25.87 -37.84
CA ILE A 6 -7.29 24.44 -37.69
C ILE A 6 -6.24 24.20 -36.59
N ILE A 7 -5.15 25.00 -36.58
CA ILE A 7 -4.11 24.89 -35.55
C ILE A 7 -4.69 25.18 -34.15
N SER A 8 -5.52 26.21 -34.01
CA SER A 8 -6.15 26.54 -32.73
C SER A 8 -7.09 25.43 -32.23
N ALA A 9 -7.87 24.82 -33.12
CA ALA A 9 -8.76 23.71 -32.77
C ALA A 9 -8.00 22.47 -32.31
N VAL A 10 -6.86 22.15 -32.95
CA VAL A 10 -6.01 21.00 -32.55
C VAL A 10 -5.38 21.23 -31.18
N VAL A 11 -4.90 22.44 -30.87
CA VAL A 11 -4.33 22.76 -29.56
C VAL A 11 -5.37 22.64 -28.45
N ILE A 12 -6.59 23.14 -28.69
CA ILE A 12 -7.69 23.03 -27.73
C ILE A 12 -8.06 21.57 -27.50
N ALA A 13 -8.19 20.77 -28.57
CA ALA A 13 -8.48 19.34 -28.46
C ALA A 13 -7.41 18.59 -27.65
N SER A 14 -6.13 18.88 -27.87
CA SER A 14 -5.02 18.30 -27.12
C SER A 14 -5.09 18.65 -25.62
N ILE A 15 -5.36 19.92 -25.28
CA ILE A 15 -5.52 20.36 -23.90
C ILE A 15 -6.71 19.68 -23.24
N VAL A 16 -7.85 19.56 -23.94
CA VAL A 16 -9.05 18.87 -23.44
C VAL A 16 -8.78 17.39 -23.21
N THR A 17 -8.07 16.70 -24.12
CA THR A 17 -7.70 15.29 -23.92
C THR A 17 -6.74 15.12 -22.75
N MET A 18 -5.79 16.05 -22.56
CA MET A 18 -4.84 16.01 -21.46
C MET A 18 -5.57 16.24 -20.12
N LEU A 19 -6.46 17.23 -20.04
CA LEU A 19 -7.33 17.48 -18.89
C LEU A 19 -8.25 16.29 -18.60
N TYR A 20 -8.88 15.70 -19.61
CA TYR A 20 -9.74 14.53 -19.44
C TYR A 20 -8.94 13.32 -18.93
N SER A 21 -7.73 13.10 -19.46
CA SER A 21 -6.85 12.02 -18.99
C SER A 21 -6.41 12.23 -17.54
N SER A 22 -6.12 13.48 -17.13
CA SER A 22 -5.83 13.83 -15.75
C SER A 22 -7.04 13.64 -14.83
N ILE A 23 -8.24 14.08 -15.23
CA ILE A 23 -9.48 13.89 -14.46
C ILE A 23 -9.75 12.38 -14.26
N LYS A 24 -9.63 11.59 -15.32
CA LYS A 24 -9.84 10.13 -15.26
C LYS A 24 -8.80 9.42 -14.40
N THR A 25 -7.58 9.94 -14.36
CA THR A 25 -6.52 9.44 -13.46
C THR A 25 -6.88 9.72 -12.00
N LEU A 26 -7.35 10.93 -11.70
CA LEU A 26 -7.79 11.33 -10.34
C LEU A 26 -9.06 10.58 -9.87
N GLU A 27 -9.99 10.25 -10.77
CA GLU A 27 -11.15 9.41 -10.43
C GLU A 27 -10.75 7.96 -10.14
N ASN A 28 -9.78 7.41 -10.89
CA ASN A 28 -9.32 6.04 -10.70
C ASN A 28 -8.46 5.87 -9.42
N GLU A 29 -7.79 6.93 -8.98
CA GLU A 29 -7.09 6.98 -7.68
C GLU A 29 -8.05 6.94 -6.47
N ARG A 30 -9.34 7.20 -6.67
CA ARG A 30 -10.33 7.31 -5.58
C ARG A 30 -11.13 6.04 -5.27
N LYS A 31 -10.78 4.89 -5.85
CA LYS A 31 -11.29 3.60 -5.35
C LYS A 31 -10.55 3.23 -4.06
N GLU A 32 -10.93 3.88 -2.96
CA GLU A 32 -10.57 3.41 -1.64
C GLU A 32 -11.13 1.98 -1.47
N PHE A 33 -10.24 1.00 -1.43
CA PHE A 33 -10.63 -0.33 -1.01
C PHE A 33 -10.95 -0.27 0.49
N LYS A 34 -12.14 -0.75 0.86
CA LYS A 34 -12.54 -0.76 2.27
C LYS A 34 -11.87 -1.93 2.96
N VAL A 35 -10.92 -1.64 3.85
CA VAL A 35 -10.31 -2.66 4.70
C VAL A 35 -11.35 -3.23 5.66
N VAL A 36 -11.51 -4.54 5.64
CA VAL A 36 -12.37 -5.29 6.57
C VAL A 36 -11.51 -5.69 7.76
N TYR A 37 -11.84 -5.17 8.94
CA TYR A 37 -11.17 -5.54 10.18
C TYR A 37 -11.93 -6.67 10.86
N GLN A 38 -11.29 -7.81 11.00
CA GLN A 38 -11.81 -8.94 11.78
C GLN A 38 -11.07 -9.01 13.13
N ASP A 39 -11.79 -9.37 14.19
CA ASP A 39 -11.19 -9.42 15.52
C ASP A 39 -10.21 -10.59 15.66
N ARG A 40 -10.51 -11.74 15.05
CA ARG A 40 -9.74 -12.97 15.19
C ARG A 40 -9.52 -13.67 13.85
N ALA A 41 -8.30 -14.13 13.62
CA ALA A 41 -7.95 -15.06 12.55
C ALA A 41 -8.05 -16.51 13.03
N GLU A 42 -9.07 -17.24 12.57
CA GLU A 42 -9.23 -18.68 12.85
C GLU A 42 -8.64 -19.50 11.69
N PRO A 43 -7.60 -20.32 11.91
CA PRO A 43 -6.88 -20.98 10.81
C PRO A 43 -7.77 -21.92 9.97
N GLU A 44 -8.68 -22.65 10.61
CA GLU A 44 -9.63 -23.55 9.93
C GLU A 44 -10.61 -22.79 9.03
N LYS A 45 -11.07 -21.63 9.49
CA LYS A 45 -11.93 -20.74 8.72
C LYS A 45 -11.19 -20.15 7.51
N ILE A 46 -9.95 -19.70 7.71
CA ILE A 46 -9.11 -19.15 6.63
C ILE A 46 -8.84 -20.19 5.53
N LEU A 47 -8.68 -21.45 5.90
CA LEU A 47 -8.45 -22.54 4.95
C LEU A 47 -9.75 -22.98 4.24
N SER A 48 -10.90 -22.89 4.90
CA SER A 48 -12.20 -23.26 4.30
C SER A 48 -12.81 -22.18 3.41
N GLU A 49 -12.40 -20.92 3.57
CA GLU A 49 -12.79 -19.84 2.67
C GLU A 49 -12.08 -19.96 1.31
N GLY A 50 -12.78 -19.56 0.23
CA GLY A 50 -12.19 -19.53 -1.11
C GLY A 50 -11.09 -18.47 -1.21
N PHE A 51 -9.92 -18.86 -1.72
CA PHE A 51 -8.78 -17.96 -1.88
C PHE A 51 -8.43 -17.79 -3.36
N ASP A 52 -8.82 -16.65 -3.93
CA ASP A 52 -8.47 -16.28 -5.30
C ASP A 52 -7.17 -15.47 -5.31
N CYS A 53 -6.08 -16.09 -5.76
CA CYS A 53 -4.78 -15.44 -5.88
C CYS A 53 -4.79 -14.23 -6.83
N ASN A 54 -5.76 -14.11 -7.73
CA ASN A 54 -5.93 -12.95 -8.61
C ASN A 54 -6.73 -11.82 -7.97
N ARG A 55 -7.44 -12.11 -6.86
CA ARG A 55 -8.32 -11.15 -6.19
C ARG A 55 -8.35 -11.40 -4.68
N ILE A 56 -7.35 -10.85 -4.01
CA ILE A 56 -7.25 -10.89 -2.55
C ILE A 56 -8.20 -9.88 -1.92
N GLN A 57 -9.01 -10.32 -0.95
CA GLN A 57 -9.86 -9.42 -0.17
C GLN A 57 -9.00 -8.61 0.81
N PRO A 58 -9.25 -7.29 0.97
CA PRO A 58 -8.50 -6.46 1.90
C PRO A 58 -8.98 -6.67 3.34
N VAL A 59 -8.64 -7.82 3.92
CA VAL A 59 -8.93 -8.16 5.32
C VAL A 59 -7.70 -7.98 6.20
N THR A 60 -7.87 -7.48 7.42
CA THR A 60 -6.83 -7.52 8.45
C THR A 60 -7.40 -8.06 9.75
N TYR A 61 -6.53 -8.62 10.58
CA TYR A 61 -6.91 -9.26 11.84
C TYR A 61 -6.28 -8.52 13.01
N ARG A 62 -7.05 -8.31 14.09
CA ARG A 62 -6.54 -7.67 15.31
C ARG A 62 -5.82 -8.65 16.24
N HIS A 63 -6.23 -9.91 16.19
CA HIS A 63 -5.62 -11.00 16.94
C HIS A 63 -5.45 -12.22 16.04
N VAL A 64 -4.32 -12.89 16.18
CA VAL A 64 -3.97 -14.08 15.40
C VAL A 64 -3.75 -15.25 16.34
N GLU A 65 -4.46 -16.35 16.13
CA GLU A 65 -4.19 -17.59 16.84
C GLU A 65 -2.87 -18.22 16.36
N PRO A 66 -2.07 -18.83 17.24
CA PRO A 66 -0.88 -19.58 16.84
C PRO A 66 -1.22 -20.65 15.80
N LEU A 67 -0.39 -20.80 14.77
CA LEU A 67 -0.58 -21.83 13.74
C LEU A 67 0.05 -23.18 14.10
N THR A 68 0.30 -23.41 15.39
CA THR A 68 0.98 -24.61 15.91
C THR A 68 0.18 -25.89 15.68
N GLU A 69 -1.14 -25.81 15.67
CA GLU A 69 -2.04 -26.95 15.45
C GLU A 69 -2.08 -27.44 13.99
N LEU A 70 -1.67 -26.61 13.04
CA LEU A 70 -1.58 -26.99 11.63
C LEU A 70 -0.20 -27.53 11.30
N GLU A 71 -0.09 -28.53 10.42
CA GLU A 71 1.21 -29.11 10.04
C GLU A 71 1.54 -28.92 8.55
N GLY A 72 2.85 -28.92 8.24
CA GLY A 72 3.37 -28.95 6.88
C GLY A 72 2.79 -27.87 5.95
N THR A 73 2.17 -28.30 4.85
CA THR A 73 1.63 -27.41 3.80
C THR A 73 0.45 -26.59 4.30
N ALA A 74 -0.42 -27.15 5.16
CA ALA A 74 -1.59 -26.45 5.68
C ALA A 74 -1.19 -25.22 6.53
N ARG A 75 -0.15 -25.36 7.36
CA ARG A 75 0.40 -24.24 8.15
C ARG A 75 0.89 -23.11 7.24
N LYS A 76 1.66 -23.45 6.21
CA LYS A 76 2.21 -22.48 5.24
C LYS A 76 1.09 -21.77 4.49
N GLU A 77 0.08 -22.50 4.05
CA GLU A 77 -1.06 -21.93 3.35
C GLU A 77 -1.87 -20.99 4.24
N ALA A 78 -2.23 -21.42 5.45
CA ALA A 78 -2.95 -20.58 6.41
C ALA A 78 -2.17 -19.30 6.72
N PHE A 79 -0.84 -19.41 6.92
CA PHE A 79 0.04 -18.27 7.13
C PHE A 79 -0.02 -17.28 5.96
N ILE A 80 0.13 -17.77 4.72
CA ILE A 80 0.10 -16.92 3.52
C ILE A 80 -1.25 -16.22 3.39
N ARG A 81 -2.36 -16.97 3.50
CA ARG A 81 -3.72 -16.42 3.35
C ARG A 81 -4.04 -15.37 4.41
N MET A 82 -3.47 -15.52 5.60
CA MET A 82 -3.68 -14.61 6.72
C MET A 82 -2.83 -13.33 6.61
N VAL A 83 -1.56 -13.45 6.22
CA VAL A 83 -0.59 -12.35 6.27
C VAL A 83 -0.57 -11.54 4.97
N LEU A 84 -0.75 -12.20 3.81
CA LEU A 84 -0.67 -11.54 2.50
C LEU A 84 -1.64 -10.36 2.35
N PRO A 85 -2.93 -10.44 2.77
CA PRO A 85 -3.82 -9.29 2.70
C PRO A 85 -3.26 -8.02 3.37
N SER A 86 -2.73 -8.14 4.58
CA SER A 86 -2.12 -7.02 5.33
C SER A 86 -0.90 -6.44 4.63
N ILE A 87 -0.06 -7.30 4.02
CA ILE A 87 1.09 -6.86 3.22
C ILE A 87 0.63 -6.03 2.02
N LEU A 88 -0.37 -6.52 1.28
CA LEU A 88 -0.88 -5.83 0.09
C LEU A 88 -1.56 -4.50 0.44
N ILE A 89 -2.30 -4.45 1.55
CA ILE A 89 -2.90 -3.20 2.06
C ILE A 89 -1.81 -2.17 2.36
N ALA A 90 -0.81 -2.53 3.17
CA ALA A 90 0.28 -1.61 3.52
C ALA A 90 1.10 -1.19 2.29
N GLN A 91 1.33 -2.10 1.34
CA GLN A 91 1.99 -1.78 0.08
C GLN A 91 1.19 -0.75 -0.71
N GLU A 92 -0.12 -0.96 -0.86
CA GLU A 92 -0.98 -0.05 -1.63
C GLU A 92 -1.05 1.34 -0.96
N GLU A 93 -1.12 1.42 0.36
CA GLU A 93 -1.05 2.70 1.09
C GLU A 93 0.23 3.48 0.75
N VAL A 94 1.39 2.81 0.71
CA VAL A 94 2.68 3.44 0.36
C VAL A 94 2.71 3.84 -1.11
N ILE A 95 2.17 3.01 -2.02
CA ILE A 95 2.07 3.31 -3.45
C ILE A 95 1.21 4.56 -3.68
N GLN A 96 0.06 4.66 -3.01
CA GLN A 96 -0.83 5.81 -3.15
C GLN A 96 -0.21 7.07 -2.55
N ALA A 97 0.46 6.96 -1.41
CA ALA A 97 1.23 8.07 -0.85
C ALA A 97 2.32 8.55 -1.81
N ARG A 98 3.02 7.62 -2.46
CA ARG A 98 4.04 7.90 -3.48
C ARG A 98 3.47 8.66 -4.67
N LYS A 99 2.40 8.14 -5.30
CA LYS A 99 1.75 8.76 -6.47
C LYS A 99 1.30 10.19 -6.15
N ARG A 100 0.64 10.38 -4.99
CA ARG A 100 0.21 11.69 -4.54
C ARG A 100 1.39 12.64 -4.32
N ALA A 101 2.47 12.17 -3.70
CA ALA A 101 3.68 12.98 -3.52
C ALA A 101 4.28 13.37 -4.89
N GLU A 102 4.41 12.43 -5.84
CA GLU A 102 4.89 12.71 -7.20
C GLU A 102 4.02 13.74 -7.92
N ALA A 103 2.70 13.67 -7.80
CA ALA A 103 1.78 14.63 -8.39
C ALA A 103 1.99 16.05 -7.85
N ILE A 104 2.11 16.21 -6.52
CA ILE A 104 2.35 17.51 -5.88
C ILE A 104 3.74 18.04 -6.28
N PHE A 105 4.74 17.18 -6.29
CA PHE A 105 6.09 17.53 -6.68
C PHE A 105 6.18 17.96 -8.16
N ASN A 106 5.50 17.27 -9.07
CA ASN A 106 5.40 17.68 -10.47
C ASN A 106 4.67 19.02 -10.64
N LYS A 107 3.68 19.31 -9.80
CA LYS A 107 3.01 20.61 -9.74
C LYS A 107 3.99 21.71 -9.34
N ILE A 108 4.80 21.48 -8.30
CA ILE A 108 5.86 22.41 -7.85
C ILE A 108 6.89 22.65 -8.94
N ASP A 109 7.35 21.60 -9.65
CA ASP A 109 8.36 21.71 -10.71
C ASP A 109 7.87 22.56 -11.90
N ARG A 110 6.55 22.65 -12.09
CA ARG A 110 5.92 23.55 -13.08
C ARG A 110 5.73 24.98 -12.58
N GLY A 111 6.22 25.30 -11.38
CA GLY A 111 6.11 26.62 -10.74
C GLY A 111 4.74 26.88 -10.10
N LEU A 112 3.90 25.85 -9.92
CA LEU A 112 2.58 26.00 -9.29
C LEU A 112 2.69 25.81 -7.76
N THR A 113 1.94 26.61 -7.01
CA THR A 113 1.90 26.53 -5.54
C THR A 113 0.98 25.40 -5.08
N PRO A 114 1.45 24.48 -4.21
CA PRO A 114 0.59 23.50 -3.56
C PRO A 114 -0.49 24.16 -2.70
N ASP A 115 -1.66 23.55 -2.62
CA ASP A 115 -2.67 24.00 -1.65
C ASP A 115 -2.29 23.59 -0.21
N PRO A 116 -2.96 24.13 0.83
CA PRO A 116 -2.63 23.80 2.22
C PRO A 116 -2.72 22.31 2.56
N ALA A 117 -3.62 21.55 1.94
CA ALA A 117 -3.78 20.12 2.20
C ALA A 117 -2.65 19.31 1.55
N GLU A 118 -2.23 19.68 0.34
CA GLU A 118 -1.04 19.12 -0.32
C GLU A 118 0.24 19.41 0.46
N PHE A 119 0.40 20.65 0.96
CA PHE A 119 1.54 21.02 1.80
C PHE A 119 1.57 20.20 3.09
N ASN A 120 0.46 20.13 3.82
CA ASN A 120 0.35 19.35 5.04
C ASN A 120 0.65 17.87 4.79
N PHE A 121 0.12 17.30 3.71
CA PHE A 121 0.39 15.91 3.31
C PHE A 121 1.89 15.66 3.11
N LEU A 122 2.60 16.53 2.37
CA LEU A 122 4.04 16.39 2.18
C LEU A 122 4.80 16.56 3.51
N SER A 123 4.44 17.54 4.34
CA SER A 123 5.05 17.74 5.65
C SER A 123 4.89 16.51 6.55
N GLU A 124 3.72 15.87 6.55
CA GLU A 124 3.48 14.63 7.29
C GLU A 124 4.34 13.49 6.77
N LEU A 125 4.52 13.36 5.45
CA LEU A 125 5.40 12.36 4.86
C LEU A 125 6.86 12.59 5.23
N PHE A 126 7.37 13.81 5.10
CA PHE A 126 8.74 14.16 5.50
C PHE A 126 8.99 13.83 6.99
N ARG A 127 8.03 14.16 7.86
CA ARG A 127 8.08 13.82 9.29
C ARG A 127 8.03 12.30 9.53
N LYS A 128 7.06 11.60 8.93
CA LYS A 128 6.85 10.14 9.08
C LYS A 128 8.08 9.37 8.66
N TYR A 129 8.62 9.72 7.50
CA TYR A 129 9.79 9.05 6.96
C TYR A 129 11.09 9.59 7.54
N ARG A 130 11.11 10.73 8.24
CA ARG A 130 12.28 11.37 8.88
C ARG A 130 13.35 11.81 7.87
N THR A 131 12.93 12.54 6.85
CA THR A 131 13.82 13.14 5.84
C THR A 131 13.34 14.55 5.54
N GLU A 132 14.24 15.36 5.00
CA GLU A 132 13.96 16.70 4.46
C GLU A 132 14.23 16.75 2.94
N SER A 133 14.79 15.68 2.37
CA SER A 133 15.16 15.60 0.96
C SER A 133 14.05 14.93 0.15
N ARG A 134 13.60 15.59 -0.92
CA ARG A 134 12.64 15.02 -1.87
C ARG A 134 13.14 13.69 -2.45
N SER A 135 14.39 13.60 -2.87
CA SER A 135 14.92 12.37 -3.49
C SER A 135 14.94 11.21 -2.50
N GLU A 136 15.27 11.50 -1.24
CA GLU A 136 15.27 10.49 -0.18
C GLU A 136 13.83 10.08 0.20
N LEU A 137 12.90 11.03 0.30
CA LEU A 137 11.49 10.72 0.52
C LEU A 137 10.96 9.79 -0.59
N MET A 138 11.26 10.10 -1.85
CA MET A 138 10.89 9.24 -2.96
C MET A 138 11.58 7.87 -2.90
N SER A 139 12.82 7.78 -2.41
CA SER A 139 13.48 6.49 -2.21
C SER A 139 12.77 5.65 -1.12
N ARG A 140 12.37 6.28 -0.02
CA ARG A 140 11.69 5.64 1.13
C ARG A 140 10.24 5.22 0.84
N LEU A 141 9.61 5.83 -0.16
CA LEU A 141 8.29 5.46 -0.67
C LEU A 141 8.34 4.35 -1.72
N ASN A 142 9.48 3.68 -1.91
CA ASN A 142 9.54 2.44 -2.68
C ASN A 142 9.08 1.26 -1.83
N THR A 143 8.27 0.37 -2.41
CA THR A 143 7.79 -0.85 -1.75
C THR A 143 8.59 -2.07 -2.17
N ALA A 144 8.88 -2.97 -1.25
CA ALA A 144 9.42 -4.28 -1.58
C ALA A 144 8.37 -5.18 -2.25
N PRO A 145 8.77 -6.18 -3.05
CA PRO A 145 7.84 -7.18 -3.59
C PRO A 145 7.12 -7.93 -2.45
N PRO A 146 5.80 -8.19 -2.55
CA PRO A 146 5.05 -8.88 -1.50
C PRO A 146 5.62 -10.24 -1.13
N SER A 147 6.17 -10.96 -2.11
CA SER A 147 6.82 -12.26 -1.90
C SER A 147 8.04 -12.18 -0.98
N ILE A 148 8.83 -11.10 -1.06
CA ILE A 148 10.00 -10.90 -0.20
C ILE A 148 9.56 -10.58 1.23
N VAL A 149 8.60 -9.66 1.38
CA VAL A 149 8.05 -9.29 2.70
C VAL A 149 7.43 -10.52 3.38
N LEU A 150 6.68 -11.31 2.62
CA LEU A 150 6.04 -12.54 3.09
C LEU A 150 7.07 -13.62 3.47
N ALA A 151 8.13 -13.77 2.68
CA ALA A 151 9.21 -14.71 2.99
C ALA A 151 9.93 -14.33 4.29
N GLN A 152 10.22 -13.03 4.49
CA GLN A 152 10.79 -12.55 5.75
C GLN A 152 9.85 -12.82 6.93
N ALA A 153 8.57 -12.44 6.79
CA ALA A 153 7.55 -12.73 7.80
C ALA A 153 7.49 -14.23 8.16
N ALA A 154 7.54 -15.12 7.16
CA ALA A 154 7.54 -16.55 7.38
C ALA A 154 8.77 -17.04 8.14
N ILE A 155 9.96 -16.52 7.81
CA ILE A 155 11.21 -16.88 8.49
C ILE A 155 11.21 -16.39 9.95
N GLU A 156 10.87 -15.12 10.19
CA GLU A 156 10.89 -14.50 11.53
C GLU A 156 9.86 -15.11 12.49
N THR A 157 8.74 -15.60 11.96
CA THR A 157 7.65 -16.15 12.78
C THR A 157 7.63 -17.68 12.83
N GLY A 158 8.48 -18.36 12.06
CA GLY A 158 8.41 -19.81 11.88
C GLY A 158 7.11 -20.27 11.20
N TRP A 159 6.65 -19.54 10.19
CA TRP A 159 5.32 -19.71 9.57
C TRP A 159 4.17 -19.54 10.57
N GLY A 160 4.28 -18.54 11.45
CA GLY A 160 3.24 -18.18 12.43
C GLY A 160 3.18 -19.07 13.67
N SER A 161 4.21 -19.87 13.95
CA SER A 161 4.30 -20.69 15.17
C SER A 161 4.89 -19.95 16.37
N SER A 162 5.53 -18.80 16.15
CA SER A 162 6.11 -17.99 17.22
C SER A 162 5.04 -17.42 18.14
N ARG A 163 5.21 -17.56 19.46
CA ARG A 163 4.30 -16.91 20.44
C ARG A 163 4.24 -15.38 20.28
N PHE A 164 5.33 -14.75 19.83
CA PHE A 164 5.35 -13.30 19.62
C PHE A 164 4.52 -12.87 18.41
N PHE A 165 4.31 -13.77 17.45
CA PHE A 165 3.44 -13.51 16.31
C PHE A 165 1.98 -13.38 16.76
N SER A 166 1.50 -14.28 17.63
CA SER A 166 0.13 -14.27 18.14
C SER A 166 -0.09 -13.27 19.29
N GLU A 167 0.79 -13.27 20.31
CA GLU A 167 0.59 -12.48 21.53
C GLU A 167 0.90 -10.99 21.34
N ALA A 168 1.81 -10.65 20.42
CA ALA A 168 2.30 -9.29 20.22
C ALA A 168 2.06 -8.75 18.80
N ASN A 169 1.35 -9.49 17.94
CA ASN A 169 1.18 -9.17 16.52
C ASN A 169 2.51 -8.83 15.81
N ASN A 170 3.61 -9.48 16.24
CA ASN A 170 4.95 -9.14 15.81
C ASN A 170 5.42 -10.03 14.66
N VAL A 171 5.05 -9.65 13.45
CA VAL A 171 5.31 -10.41 12.21
C VAL A 171 6.78 -10.36 11.77
N PHE A 172 7.55 -9.39 12.26
CA PHE A 172 8.95 -9.18 11.84
C PHE A 172 9.95 -9.33 12.98
N GLY A 173 9.54 -9.93 14.11
CA GLY A 173 10.45 -10.20 15.23
C GLY A 173 11.12 -8.95 15.81
N ILE A 174 10.48 -7.78 15.69
CA ILE A 174 11.08 -6.51 16.12
C ILE A 174 11.14 -6.45 17.64
N TRP A 175 12.34 -6.33 18.19
CA TRP A 175 12.56 -6.17 19.62
C TRP A 175 12.33 -4.72 20.04
N THR A 176 11.49 -4.49 21.05
CA THR A 176 11.40 -3.19 21.71
C THR A 176 12.36 -3.16 22.89
N PHE A 177 13.46 -2.42 22.76
CA PHE A 177 14.36 -2.14 23.88
C PHE A 177 13.73 -1.05 24.76
N LYS A 178 13.68 -1.29 26.09
CA LYS A 178 13.35 -0.22 27.04
C LYS A 178 14.52 0.77 27.04
N LYS A 179 14.21 2.06 26.91
CA LYS A 179 15.14 3.15 27.22
C LYS A 179 15.26 3.31 28.74
#